data_AF-A0A1I0MLK2-F1
#
_entry.id   AF-A0A1I0MLK2-F1
#
_cell.length_a   1.000
_cell.length_b   1.000
_cell.length_c   1.000
_cell.angle_alpha   90.00
_cell.angle_beta   90.00
_cell.angle_gamma   90.00
#
_symmetry.space_group_name_H-M   'P 1'
#
loop_
_entity.id
_entity.type
_entity.pdbx_description
1 polymer ?
#
loop_
_entity_poly.entity_id
_entity_poly.type
_entity_poly.pdbx_seq_one_letter_code
_entity_poly.pdbx_strand_id
1 'polypeptide(L)'
;MDTIKISCIIPNPNNPRIIKDHKFEKLCDNLRRYPKLLGLRPIVLESRRNPMILGGNMRHAGLIEIGYTEIPLAWIRYAEDLTPEEQQAFIILDNVGFGEWDMEALIKEWSSEQLSDWGVDMPVFDQEELKEQDNTITEAKPTYKLEIIFSDEEDQKTVHSYLAAKGYRCKIINN
;
A
#
# COMPACT_ATOMS: atom_id res chain seq x y z
N MET A 1 -25.36 -17.76 -16.12
CA MET A 1 -25.05 -17.11 -14.83
C MET A 1 -25.94 -15.90 -14.74
N ASP A 2 -26.63 -15.74 -13.62
CA ASP A 2 -27.54 -14.61 -13.45
C ASP A 2 -26.75 -13.31 -13.37
N THR A 3 -27.21 -12.29 -14.11
CA THR A 3 -26.59 -10.96 -14.19
C THR A 3 -27.59 -9.88 -13.76
N ILE A 4 -27.05 -8.71 -13.41
CA ILE A 4 -27.82 -7.48 -13.20
C ILE A 4 -27.26 -6.36 -14.06
N LYS A 5 -28.13 -5.54 -14.62
CA LYS A 5 -27.72 -4.31 -15.33
C LYS A 5 -27.19 -3.29 -14.35
N ILE A 6 -26.05 -2.71 -14.66
CA ILE A 6 -25.47 -1.65 -13.84
C ILE A 6 -26.42 -0.45 -13.75
N SER A 7 -27.13 -0.12 -14.82
CA SER A 7 -28.12 0.97 -14.84
C SER A 7 -29.29 0.78 -13.86
N CYS A 8 -29.50 -0.44 -13.34
CA CYS A 8 -30.52 -0.70 -12.33
C CYS A 8 -30.02 -0.44 -10.90
N ILE A 9 -28.72 -0.32 -10.69
CA ILE A 9 -28.12 -0.05 -9.38
C ILE A 9 -28.17 1.45 -9.11
N ILE A 10 -28.61 1.83 -7.91
CA ILE A 10 -28.81 3.22 -7.51
C ILE A 10 -27.64 3.64 -6.62
N PRO A 11 -26.75 4.56 -7.06
CA PRO A 11 -25.71 5.11 -6.22
C PRO A 11 -26.29 5.80 -5.00
N ASN A 12 -25.69 5.62 -3.84
CA ASN A 12 -26.14 6.32 -2.64
C ASN A 12 -25.51 7.72 -2.60
N PRO A 13 -26.32 8.79 -2.64
CA PRO A 13 -25.81 10.17 -2.67
C PRO A 13 -25.11 10.57 -1.38
N ASN A 14 -25.39 9.89 -0.26
CA ASN A 14 -24.80 10.16 1.04
C ASN A 14 -23.56 9.30 1.31
N ASN A 15 -22.85 8.87 0.27
CA ASN A 15 -21.61 8.10 0.42
C ASN A 15 -20.53 8.93 1.11
N PRO A 16 -20.11 8.60 2.35
CA PRO A 16 -19.20 9.45 3.13
C PRO A 16 -17.75 9.42 2.60
N ARG A 17 -17.40 8.44 1.76
CA ARG A 17 -16.06 8.29 1.20
C ARG A 17 -16.02 8.61 -0.28
N ILE A 18 -15.19 9.58 -0.63
CA ILE A 18 -14.86 9.94 -2.01
C ILE A 18 -13.40 9.53 -2.25
N ILE A 19 -13.14 8.79 -3.32
CA ILE A 19 -11.78 8.47 -3.77
C ILE A 19 -11.38 9.53 -4.80
N LYS A 20 -10.22 10.17 -4.60
CA LYS A 20 -9.65 11.17 -5.53
C LYS A 20 -9.17 10.51 -6.84
N ASP A 21 -9.12 11.28 -7.91
CA ASP A 21 -8.90 10.84 -9.30
C ASP A 21 -7.78 9.80 -9.47
N HIS A 22 -6.56 10.05 -8.99
CA HIS A 22 -5.44 9.09 -9.15
C HIS A 22 -5.69 7.73 -8.48
N LYS A 23 -6.37 7.70 -7.33
CA LYS A 23 -6.73 6.43 -6.64
C LYS A 23 -7.91 5.76 -7.32
N PHE A 24 -8.78 6.55 -7.96
CA PHE A 24 -9.89 6.02 -8.73
C PHE A 24 -9.42 5.32 -10.01
N GLU A 25 -8.42 5.88 -10.70
CA GLU A 25 -7.77 5.22 -11.84
C GLU A 25 -7.17 3.87 -11.42
N LYS A 26 -6.41 3.82 -10.32
CA LYS A 26 -5.88 2.56 -9.75
C LYS A 26 -7.00 1.57 -9.41
N LEU A 27 -8.13 2.03 -8.88
CA LEU A 27 -9.29 1.17 -8.64
C LEU A 27 -9.81 0.58 -9.95
N CYS A 28 -9.96 1.40 -11.00
CA CYS A 28 -10.39 0.95 -12.31
C CYS A 28 -9.45 -0.11 -12.90
N ASP A 29 -8.13 0.10 -12.80
CA ASP A 29 -7.14 -0.87 -13.26
C ASP A 29 -7.20 -2.19 -12.50
N ASN A 30 -7.37 -2.12 -11.18
CA ASN A 30 -7.54 -3.33 -10.36
C ASN A 30 -8.83 -4.09 -10.72
N LEU A 31 -9.91 -3.40 -11.04
CA LEU A 31 -11.16 -4.02 -11.49
C LEU A 31 -10.99 -4.73 -12.85
N ARG A 32 -10.19 -4.15 -13.77
CA ARG A 32 -9.86 -4.79 -15.06
C ARG A 32 -8.97 -6.01 -14.88
N ARG A 33 -7.93 -5.90 -14.03
CA ARG A 33 -6.90 -6.94 -13.85
C ARG A 33 -7.37 -8.10 -12.97
N TYR A 34 -8.20 -7.81 -11.97
CA TYR A 34 -8.62 -8.77 -10.94
C TYR A 34 -10.15 -8.79 -10.71
N PRO A 35 -10.99 -8.96 -11.75
CA PRO A 35 -12.45 -8.87 -11.62
C PRO A 35 -13.04 -9.91 -10.67
N LYS A 36 -12.38 -11.07 -10.51
CA LYS A 36 -12.83 -12.13 -9.60
C LYS A 36 -12.83 -11.69 -8.12
N LEU A 37 -12.03 -10.69 -7.75
CA LEU A 37 -12.00 -10.17 -6.37
C LEU A 37 -13.32 -9.48 -5.97
N LEU A 38 -14.12 -9.02 -6.94
CA LEU A 38 -15.46 -8.50 -6.67
C LEU A 38 -16.40 -9.55 -6.08
N GLY A 39 -16.18 -10.84 -6.35
CA GLY A 39 -16.95 -11.90 -5.70
C GLY A 39 -16.63 -12.05 -4.21
N LEU A 40 -15.42 -11.68 -3.79
CA LEU A 40 -14.98 -11.71 -2.39
C LEU A 40 -15.29 -10.39 -1.67
N ARG A 41 -15.37 -9.30 -2.43
CA ARG A 41 -15.74 -7.97 -1.95
C ARG A 41 -16.88 -7.43 -2.82
N PRO A 42 -18.12 -7.89 -2.59
CA PRO A 42 -19.27 -7.57 -3.44
C PRO A 42 -19.78 -6.15 -3.22
N ILE A 43 -20.51 -5.61 -4.19
CA ILE A 43 -21.30 -4.38 -3.99
C ILE A 43 -22.49 -4.78 -3.13
N VAL A 44 -22.69 -4.05 -2.05
CA VAL A 44 -23.78 -4.33 -1.10
C VAL A 44 -24.94 -3.41 -1.43
N LEU A 45 -26.09 -3.99 -1.74
CA LEU A 45 -27.34 -3.28 -2.05
C LEU A 45 -28.33 -3.47 -0.91
N GLU A 46 -29.18 -2.47 -0.68
CA GLU A 46 -30.23 -2.50 0.34
C GLU A 46 -31.16 -3.70 0.13
N SER A 47 -31.76 -3.84 -1.05
CA SER A 47 -32.60 -5.00 -1.38
C SER A 47 -32.70 -5.25 -2.88
N ARG A 48 -33.33 -6.35 -3.29
CA ARG A 48 -33.66 -6.61 -4.70
C ARG A 48 -34.70 -5.63 -5.26
N ARG A 49 -35.58 -5.11 -4.39
CA ARG A 49 -36.64 -4.17 -4.77
C ARG A 49 -36.16 -2.73 -4.79
N ASN A 50 -35.26 -2.39 -3.88
CA ASN A 50 -34.59 -1.09 -3.79
C ASN A 50 -33.07 -1.30 -3.93
N PRO A 51 -32.53 -1.32 -5.15
CA PRO A 51 -31.12 -1.62 -5.42
C PRO A 51 -30.20 -0.41 -5.12
N MET A 52 -30.41 0.27 -3.99
CA MET A 52 -29.55 1.35 -3.51
C MET A 52 -28.27 0.79 -2.89
N ILE A 53 -27.12 1.40 -3.21
CA ILE A 53 -25.82 0.95 -2.69
C ILE A 53 -25.66 1.32 -1.21
N LEU A 54 -25.45 0.33 -0.36
CA LEU A 54 -25.00 0.53 1.02
C LEU A 54 -23.47 0.51 1.13
N GLY A 55 -22.79 -0.28 0.27
CA GLY A 55 -21.33 -0.40 0.27
C GLY A 55 -20.78 -0.68 -1.12
N GLY A 56 -19.63 -0.09 -1.44
CA GLY A 56 -18.99 -0.26 -2.76
C GLY A 56 -19.41 0.74 -3.83
N ASN A 57 -19.85 1.95 -3.47
CA ASN A 57 -20.19 3.04 -4.41
C ASN A 57 -19.07 3.28 -5.45
N MET A 58 -17.81 3.32 -5.01
CA MET A 58 -16.68 3.54 -5.91
C MET A 58 -16.41 2.34 -6.84
N ARG A 59 -16.71 1.11 -6.40
CA ARG A 59 -16.59 -0.08 -7.27
C ARG A 59 -17.66 -0.06 -8.37
N HIS A 60 -18.88 0.35 -8.03
CA HIS A 60 -19.93 0.61 -9.01
C HIS A 60 -19.52 1.69 -10.02
N ALA A 61 -19.01 2.84 -9.54
CA ALA A 61 -18.52 3.91 -10.41
C ALA A 61 -17.37 3.44 -11.33
N GLY A 62 -16.40 2.69 -10.80
CA GLY A 62 -15.30 2.14 -11.59
C GLY A 62 -15.77 1.13 -12.63
N LEU A 63 -16.77 0.30 -12.34
CA LEU A 63 -17.33 -0.63 -13.31
C LEU A 63 -18.01 0.10 -14.48
N ILE A 64 -18.69 1.22 -14.21
CA ILE A 64 -19.23 2.10 -15.25
C ILE A 64 -18.09 2.67 -16.10
N GLU A 65 -17.06 3.23 -15.46
CA GLU A 65 -15.93 3.87 -16.13
C GLU A 65 -15.19 2.92 -17.07
N ILE A 66 -15.02 1.66 -16.67
CA ILE A 66 -14.35 0.65 -17.50
C ILE A 66 -15.28 -0.04 -18.52
N GLY A 67 -16.55 0.39 -18.60
CA GLY A 67 -17.48 0.02 -19.67
C GLY A 67 -18.36 -1.21 -19.42
N TYR A 68 -18.54 -1.65 -18.17
CA TYR A 68 -19.51 -2.72 -17.88
C TYR A 68 -20.94 -2.21 -18.04
N THR A 69 -21.79 -3.02 -18.67
CA THR A 69 -23.24 -2.78 -18.78
C THR A 69 -24.02 -3.73 -17.89
N GLU A 70 -23.49 -4.93 -17.67
CA GLU A 70 -24.03 -5.97 -16.80
C GLU A 70 -22.92 -6.60 -15.96
N ILE A 71 -23.26 -7.03 -14.75
CA ILE A 71 -22.34 -7.74 -13.85
C ILE A 71 -22.98 -9.00 -13.29
N PRO A 72 -22.18 -10.05 -12.98
CA PRO A 72 -22.69 -11.26 -12.34
C PRO A 72 -23.33 -10.96 -10.99
N LEU A 73 -24.44 -11.64 -10.66
CA LEU A 73 -25.02 -11.57 -9.31
C LEU A 73 -24.06 -12.03 -8.20
N ALA A 74 -23.05 -12.83 -8.54
CA ALA A 74 -21.98 -13.22 -7.62
C ALA A 74 -21.16 -12.03 -7.09
N TRP A 75 -21.24 -10.86 -7.74
CA TRP A 75 -20.57 -9.63 -7.29
C TRP A 75 -21.50 -8.73 -6.47
N ILE A 76 -22.73 -9.17 -6.21
CA ILE A 76 -23.74 -8.44 -5.45
C ILE A 76 -24.09 -9.19 -4.18
N ARG A 77 -24.28 -8.44 -3.08
CA ARG A 77 -24.88 -8.94 -1.85
C ARG A 77 -26.06 -8.05 -1.48
N TYR A 78 -27.19 -8.65 -1.15
CA TYR A 78 -28.39 -7.94 -0.70
C TYR A 78 -28.43 -7.93 0.83
N ALA A 79 -28.81 -6.79 1.40
CA ALA A 79 -28.91 -6.56 2.84
C ALA A 79 -30.36 -6.58 3.33
N GLU A 80 -31.19 -7.45 2.74
CA GLU A 80 -32.62 -7.58 3.04
C GLU A 80 -32.90 -8.02 4.49
N ASP A 81 -31.92 -8.67 5.11
CA ASP A 81 -32.01 -9.17 6.48
C ASP A 81 -31.61 -8.12 7.54
N LEU A 82 -31.11 -6.94 7.15
CA LEU A 82 -30.69 -5.88 8.06
C LEU A 82 -31.82 -4.90 8.37
N THR A 83 -31.88 -4.41 9.61
CA THR A 83 -32.77 -3.29 9.96
C THR A 83 -32.29 -1.97 9.33
N PRO A 84 -33.17 -0.95 9.20
CA PRO A 84 -32.76 0.36 8.70
C PRO A 84 -31.59 0.97 9.48
N GLU A 85 -31.56 0.78 10.80
CA GLU A 85 -30.48 1.24 11.67
C GLU A 85 -29.17 0.50 11.39
N GLU A 86 -29.23 -0.83 11.18
CA GLU A 86 -28.07 -1.65 10.84
C GLU A 86 -27.51 -1.30 9.45
N GLN A 87 -28.38 -1.02 8.47
CA GLN A 87 -27.97 -0.56 7.15
C GLN A 87 -27.25 0.80 7.21
N GLN A 88 -27.74 1.72 8.04
CA GLN A 88 -27.10 3.01 8.24
C GLN A 88 -25.75 2.87 8.96
N ALA A 89 -25.69 2.03 9.99
CA ALA A 89 -24.45 1.71 10.67
C ALA A 89 -23.43 1.07 9.71
N PHE A 90 -23.88 0.16 8.84
CA PHE A 90 -23.04 -0.49 7.84
C PHE A 90 -22.38 0.54 6.89
N ILE A 91 -23.14 1.52 6.37
CA ILE A 91 -22.59 2.58 5.51
C ILE A 91 -21.42 3.30 6.20
N ILE A 92 -21.56 3.60 7.49
CA ILE A 92 -20.53 4.32 8.24
C ILE A 92 -19.34 3.40 8.51
N LEU A 93 -19.58 2.20 9.04
CA LEU A 93 -18.56 1.25 9.46
C LEU A 93 -17.73 0.72 8.29
N ASP A 94 -18.32 0.53 7.09
CA ASP A 94 -17.58 0.11 5.87
C ASP A 94 -16.54 1.15 5.44
N ASN A 95 -16.71 2.41 5.87
CA ASN A 95 -15.79 3.50 5.57
C ASN A 95 -14.78 3.78 6.67
N VAL A 96 -15.01 3.29 7.89
CA VAL A 96 -14.04 3.37 8.99
C VAL A 96 -12.99 2.27 8.78
N GLY A 97 -11.79 2.66 8.37
CA GLY A 97 -10.65 1.75 8.30
C GLY A 97 -10.13 1.46 9.70
N PHE A 98 -10.23 0.21 10.14
CA PHE A 98 -9.52 -0.28 11.33
C PHE A 98 -8.29 -1.06 10.90
N GLY A 99 -7.15 -0.77 11.52
CA GLY A 99 -5.89 -1.50 11.31
C GLY A 99 -4.79 -0.64 10.69
N GLU A 100 -3.56 -0.98 11.06
CA GLU A 100 -2.33 -0.42 10.51
C GLU A 100 -1.64 -1.52 9.70
N TRP A 101 -0.95 -1.10 8.64
CA TRP A 101 -0.12 -2.01 7.85
C TRP A 101 1.22 -2.21 8.56
N ASP A 102 1.67 -3.46 8.68
CA ASP A 102 3.05 -3.75 9.01
C ASP A 102 3.93 -3.49 7.77
N MET A 103 4.41 -2.26 7.66
CA MET A 103 5.18 -1.81 6.49
C MET A 103 6.50 -2.58 6.34
N GLU A 104 7.11 -3.03 7.43
CA GLU A 104 8.34 -3.83 7.37
C GLU A 104 8.09 -5.18 6.72
N ALA A 105 7.02 -5.87 7.12
CA ALA A 105 6.61 -7.12 6.50
C ALA A 105 6.23 -6.92 5.02
N LEU A 106 5.49 -5.86 4.70
CA LEU A 106 5.08 -5.58 3.33
C LEU A 106 6.27 -5.33 2.39
N ILE A 107 7.22 -4.50 2.80
CA ILE A 107 8.40 -4.15 1.98
C ILE A 107 9.34 -5.34 1.81
N LYS A 108 9.38 -6.25 2.80
CA LYS A 108 10.19 -7.47 2.73
C LYS A 108 9.66 -8.48 1.69
N GLU A 109 8.35 -8.58 1.55
CA GLU A 109 7.71 -9.62 0.74
C GLU A 109 7.33 -9.16 -0.68
N TRP A 110 7.01 -7.88 -0.87
CA TRP A 110 6.53 -7.35 -2.15
C TRP A 110 7.34 -6.14 -2.63
N SER A 111 7.40 -5.97 -3.95
CA SER A 111 8.01 -4.77 -4.53
C SER A 111 7.15 -3.53 -4.32
N SER A 112 7.80 -2.36 -4.22
CA SER A 112 7.11 -1.06 -4.09
C SER A 112 6.16 -0.78 -5.25
N GLU A 113 6.51 -1.21 -6.46
CA GLU A 113 5.67 -1.09 -7.65
C GLU A 113 4.39 -1.93 -7.52
N GLN A 114 4.50 -3.18 -7.06
CA GLN A 114 3.32 -4.04 -6.82
C GLN A 114 2.39 -3.47 -5.73
N LEU A 115 2.96 -3.00 -4.62
CA LEU A 115 2.19 -2.40 -3.53
C LEU A 115 1.48 -1.12 -3.99
N SER A 116 2.18 -0.28 -4.77
CA SER A 116 1.60 0.92 -5.37
C SER A 116 0.47 0.59 -6.35
N ASP A 117 0.64 -0.42 -7.20
CA ASP A 117 -0.37 -0.92 -8.14
C ASP A 117 -1.65 -1.40 -7.42
N TRP A 118 -1.48 -2.06 -6.28
CA TRP A 118 -2.60 -2.48 -5.42
C TRP A 118 -3.21 -1.34 -4.61
N GLY A 119 -2.68 -0.12 -4.72
CA GLY A 119 -3.19 1.07 -4.06
C GLY A 119 -2.79 1.18 -2.58
N VAL A 120 -1.73 0.49 -2.17
CA VAL A 120 -1.07 0.73 -0.88
C VAL A 120 -0.29 2.03 -1.00
N ASP A 121 -0.65 3.03 -0.20
CA ASP A 121 0.11 4.27 -0.11
C ASP A 121 1.41 3.96 0.62
N MET A 122 2.51 3.86 -0.12
CA MET A 122 3.82 3.79 0.48
C MET A 122 4.13 5.14 1.13
N PRO A 123 4.67 5.19 2.35
CA PRO A 123 5.16 6.43 2.92
C PRO A 123 6.11 7.06 1.90
N VAL A 124 5.78 8.28 1.48
CA VAL A 124 6.70 9.12 0.72
C VAL A 124 7.77 9.46 1.72
N PHE A 125 8.84 8.69 1.71
CA PHE A 125 10.04 9.13 2.35
C PHE A 125 10.50 10.37 1.59
N ASP A 126 10.38 11.55 2.20
CA ASP A 126 11.03 12.74 1.68
C ASP A 126 12.49 12.34 1.44
N GLN A 127 12.94 12.47 0.20
CA GLN A 127 14.33 12.21 -0.16
C GLN A 127 15.31 13.16 0.58
N GLU A 128 14.79 14.08 1.40
CA GLU A 128 15.56 14.91 2.33
C GLU A 128 15.73 14.27 3.71
N GLU A 129 14.79 13.47 4.23
CA GLU A 129 14.95 12.74 5.51
C GLU A 129 15.53 11.32 5.32
N LEU A 130 15.50 10.75 4.11
CA LEU A 130 16.32 9.58 3.78
C LEU A 130 17.80 9.87 3.57
N LYS A 131 18.24 11.13 3.70
CA LYS A 131 19.67 11.46 3.68
C LYS A 131 20.41 11.01 4.95
N GLU A 132 19.72 10.52 5.98
CA GLU A 132 20.40 10.00 7.18
C GLU A 132 20.34 8.48 7.38
N GLN A 133 19.55 7.71 6.60
CA GLN A 133 19.51 6.24 6.82
C GLN A 133 19.52 5.32 5.60
N ASP A 134 19.65 5.81 4.36
CA ASP A 134 20.13 4.91 3.30
C ASP A 134 20.97 5.63 2.24
N ASN A 135 22.28 5.68 2.52
CA ASN A 135 23.28 5.97 1.50
C ASN A 135 24.35 4.88 1.49
N THR A 136 23.92 3.62 1.34
CA THR A 136 24.80 2.53 0.86
C THR A 136 24.14 1.63 -0.20
N ILE A 137 23.52 2.23 -1.22
CA ILE A 137 24.04 2.02 -2.57
C ILE A 137 24.72 3.34 -2.96
N THR A 138 25.99 3.45 -2.61
CA THR A 138 26.83 4.49 -3.18
C THR A 138 26.98 4.16 -4.66
N GLU A 139 26.81 5.15 -5.56
CA GLU A 139 27.72 5.22 -6.70
C GLU A 139 29.10 4.88 -6.14
N ALA A 140 29.65 3.72 -6.52
CA ALA A 140 30.71 3.07 -5.78
C ALA A 140 31.94 3.97 -5.68
N LYS A 141 32.01 4.81 -4.64
CA LYS A 141 33.24 5.49 -4.26
C LYS A 141 34.10 4.42 -3.60
N PRO A 142 35.24 4.08 -4.20
CA PRO A 142 36.05 2.97 -3.72
C PRO A 142 36.55 3.26 -2.31
N THR A 143 36.15 2.41 -1.37
CA THR A 143 36.69 2.40 -0.01
C THR A 143 37.91 1.50 0.00
N TYR A 144 39.09 2.10 0.09
CA TYR A 144 40.36 1.38 0.19
C TYR A 144 40.67 1.08 1.67
N LYS A 145 40.93 -0.19 1.98
CA LYS A 145 41.35 -0.64 3.31
C LYS A 145 42.84 -0.97 3.28
N LEU A 146 43.58 -0.48 4.27
CA LEU A 146 45.00 -0.81 4.48
C LEU A 146 45.12 -1.52 5.82
N GLU A 147 45.61 -2.75 5.80
CA GLU A 147 45.93 -3.53 6.99
C GLU A 147 47.45 -3.44 7.23
N ILE A 148 47.85 -3.03 8.43
CA ILE A 148 49.25 -2.93 8.83
C ILE A 148 49.44 -3.85 10.03
N ILE A 149 50.33 -4.82 9.90
CA ILE A 149 50.67 -5.78 10.94
C ILE A 149 51.91 -5.27 11.67
N PHE A 150 51.82 -5.15 12.99
CA PHE A 150 52.92 -4.71 13.84
C PHE A 150 53.43 -5.88 14.68
N SER A 151 54.75 -5.96 14.88
CA SER A 151 55.37 -6.97 15.74
C SER A 151 55.52 -6.53 17.20
N ASP A 152 55.36 -5.23 17.47
CA ASP A 152 55.45 -4.61 18.79
C ASP A 152 54.23 -3.68 19.05
N GLU A 153 53.75 -3.67 20.30
CA GLU A 153 52.61 -2.88 20.75
C GLU A 153 52.94 -1.37 20.80
N GLU A 154 54.20 -1.02 21.04
CA GLU A 154 54.65 0.38 21.13
C GLU A 154 54.59 1.07 19.75
N ASP A 155 54.97 0.35 18.70
CA ASP A 155 54.88 0.80 17.31
C ASP A 155 53.43 0.90 16.83
N GLN A 156 52.58 -0.06 17.22
CA GLN A 156 51.15 -0.05 16.90
C GLN A 156 50.47 1.22 17.45
N LYS A 157 50.75 1.58 18.72
CA LYS A 157 50.17 2.77 19.38
C LYS A 157 50.69 4.07 18.78
N THR A 158 51.97 4.10 18.42
CA THR A 158 52.60 5.27 17.80
C THR A 158 51.98 5.56 16.43
N VAL A 159 51.85 4.54 15.58
CA VAL A 159 51.27 4.68 14.24
C VAL A 159 49.76 4.92 14.30
N HIS A 160 49.04 4.28 15.22
CA HIS A 160 47.62 4.57 15.45
C HIS A 160 47.40 6.04 15.79
N SER A 161 48.20 6.60 16.70
CA SER A 161 48.08 8.00 17.12
C SER A 161 48.44 8.96 15.99
N TYR A 162 49.46 8.64 15.20
CA TYR A 162 49.85 9.44 14.03
C TYR A 162 48.75 9.47 12.96
N LEU A 163 48.19 8.31 12.62
CA LEU A 163 47.14 8.21 11.61
C LEU A 163 45.81 8.82 12.08
N ALA A 164 45.47 8.67 13.37
CA ALA A 164 44.32 9.34 13.97
C ALA A 164 44.48 10.87 13.94
N ALA A 165 45.67 11.39 14.26
CA ALA A 165 45.96 12.83 14.19
C ALA A 165 45.89 13.38 12.75
N LYS A 166 46.12 12.53 11.75
CA LYS A 166 45.96 12.86 10.32
C LYS A 166 44.53 12.68 9.80
N GLY A 167 43.58 12.29 10.66
CA GLY A 167 42.14 12.20 10.33
C GLY A 167 41.70 10.87 9.75
N TYR A 168 42.53 9.83 9.79
CA TYR A 168 42.17 8.50 9.32
C TYR A 168 41.42 7.70 10.39
N ARG A 169 40.37 6.97 9.98
CA ARG A 169 39.63 6.05 10.86
C ARG A 169 40.44 4.79 11.09
N CYS A 170 41.18 4.75 12.18
CA CYS A 170 41.99 3.61 12.58
C CYS A 170 41.20 2.72 13.54
N LYS A 171 41.27 1.41 13.36
CA LYS A 171 40.71 0.42 14.28
C LYS A 171 41.78 -0.60 14.60
N ILE A 172 42.07 -0.78 15.89
CA ILE A 172 42.97 -1.83 16.35
C ILE A 172 42.20 -3.15 16.28
N ILE A 173 42.75 -4.12 15.56
CA ILE A 173 42.24 -5.49 15.49
C ILE A 173 43.27 -6.35 16.23
N ASN A 174 42.87 -6.87 17.40
CA ASN A 174 43.67 -7.85 18.14
C ASN A 174 43.26 -9.24 17.66
N ASN A 175 44.21 -9.98 17.08
CA ASN A 175 44.02 -11.39 16.70
C ASN A 175 44.41 -12.32 17.84
#